data_AF-A0A935BN18-F1
#
_entry.id   AF-A0A935BN18-F1
#
_cell.length_a   1.000
_cell.length_b   1.000
_cell.length_c   1.000
_cell.angle_alpha   90.00
_cell.angle_beta   90.00
_cell.angle_gamma   90.00
#
_symmetry.space_group_name_H-M   'P 1'
#
loop_
_entity.id
_entity.type
_entity.pdbx_description
1 polymer ?
#
loop_
_entity_poly.entity_id
_entity_poly.type
_entity_poly.pdbx_seq_one_letter_code
_entity_poly.pdbx_strand_id
1 'polypeptide(L)'
;MKLRTLFLVGMTLLAIALALFLPAMPQPLAYHDFADKRVAYGIENFLDVASNLAFTLAGLAGLVLVLRPRTCFEQPAERWPYLVFAIGVLLTGAGSCYYHLEPNNETLFWDRLPMTISFMS
;
A
#
# COMPACT_ATOMS: atom_id res chain seq x y z
N MET A 1 18.47 18.90 20.84
CA MET A 1 18.40 18.11 19.59
C MET A 1 19.46 18.63 18.61
N LYS A 2 20.06 17.77 17.78
CA LYS A 2 21.03 18.22 16.76
C LYS A 2 20.31 19.07 15.70
N LEU A 3 20.98 20.05 15.09
CA LEU A 3 20.40 20.94 14.05
C LEU A 3 19.74 20.14 12.91
N ARG A 4 20.35 19.02 12.51
CA ARG A 4 19.80 18.09 11.50
C ARG A 4 18.44 17.51 11.91
N THR A 5 18.28 17.10 13.17
CA THR A 5 17.02 16.54 13.67
C THR A 5 15.93 17.61 13.69
N LEU A 6 16.27 18.83 14.12
CA LEU A 6 15.32 19.94 14.12
C LEU A 6 14.86 20.30 12.70
N PHE A 7 15.79 20.32 11.75
CA PHE A 7 15.49 20.55 10.34
C PHE A 7 14.54 19.49 9.77
N LEU A 8 14.81 18.19 10.00
CA LEU A 8 13.95 17.10 9.55
C LEU A 8 12.55 17.20 10.15
N VAL A 9 12.45 17.42 11.47
CA VAL A 9 11.15 17.60 12.15
C VAL A 9 10.41 18.81 11.57
N GLY A 10 11.10 19.93 11.37
CA GLY A 10 10.51 21.13 10.77
C GLY A 10 9.97 20.88 9.37
N MET A 11 10.73 20.19 8.50
CA MET A 11 10.27 19.81 7.16
C MET A 11 9.06 18.88 7.19
N THR A 12 9.05 17.88 8.07
CA THR A 12 7.92 16.95 8.20
C THR A 12 6.66 17.68 8.66
N LEU A 13 6.77 18.54 9.67
CA LEU A 13 5.62 19.33 10.16
C LEU A 13 5.10 20.29 9.09
N LEU A 14 5.99 20.91 8.31
CA LEU A 14 5.60 21.75 7.18
C LEU A 14 4.87 20.94 6.11
N ALA A 15 5.37 19.76 5.74
CA ALA A 15 4.72 18.89 4.76
C ALA A 15 3.32 18.46 5.22
N ILE A 16 3.15 18.09 6.50
CA ILE A 16 1.85 17.76 7.08
C ILE A 16 0.91 18.98 7.04
N ALA A 17 1.40 20.16 7.43
CA ALA A 17 0.59 21.38 7.38
C ALA A 17 0.13 21.68 5.95
N LEU A 18 1.04 21.60 4.96
CA LEU A 18 0.70 21.79 3.55
C LEU A 18 -0.36 20.77 3.08
N ALA A 19 -0.23 19.50 3.47
CA ALA A 19 -1.20 18.46 3.12
C ALA A 19 -2.59 18.69 3.73
N LEU A 20 -2.68 19.31 4.92
CA LEU A 20 -3.94 19.58 5.60
C LEU A 20 -4.62 20.89 5.14
N PHE A 21 -3.83 21.91 4.78
CA PHE A 21 -4.35 23.25 4.48
C PHE A 21 -4.45 23.57 2.99
N LEU A 22 -3.72 22.88 2.12
CA LEU A 22 -3.91 23.01 0.68
C LEU A 22 -5.16 22.24 0.23
N PRO A 23 -5.86 22.72 -0.81
CA PRO A 23 -6.99 21.99 -1.37
C PRO A 23 -6.54 20.62 -1.87
N ALA A 24 -7.37 19.60 -1.62
CA ALA A 24 -7.12 18.26 -2.14
C ALA A 24 -6.98 18.30 -3.67
N MET A 25 -5.95 17.64 -4.20
CA MET A 25 -5.77 17.51 -5.64
C MET A 25 -6.89 16.63 -6.20
N PRO A 26 -7.72 17.13 -7.14
CA PRO A 26 -8.78 16.32 -7.72
C PRO A 26 -8.18 15.17 -8.53
N GLN A 27 -8.68 13.96 -8.31
CA GLN A 27 -8.30 12.79 -9.07
C GLN A 27 -9.05 12.79 -10.42
N PRO A 28 -8.34 12.81 -11.57
CA PRO A 28 -8.99 12.73 -12.88
C PRO A 28 -9.74 11.41 -13.05
N LEU A 29 -11.02 11.46 -13.44
CA LEU A 29 -11.86 10.26 -13.60
C LEU A 29 -11.38 9.32 -14.71
N ALA A 30 -10.75 9.88 -15.76
CA ALA A 30 -10.14 9.09 -16.83
C ALA A 30 -9.04 8.13 -16.33
N TYR A 31 -8.57 8.29 -15.09
CA TYR A 31 -7.66 7.33 -14.47
C TYR A 31 -8.28 5.93 -14.33
N HIS A 32 -9.59 5.83 -14.16
CA HIS A 32 -10.28 4.54 -14.05
C HIS A 32 -10.38 3.79 -15.39
N ASP A 33 -10.06 4.45 -16.50
CA ASP A 33 -10.01 3.81 -17.82
C ASP A 33 -8.78 2.92 -18.01
N PHE A 34 -7.77 3.05 -17.16
CA PHE A 34 -6.61 2.15 -17.13
C PHE A 34 -6.95 0.75 -16.61
N ALA A 35 -8.06 0.58 -15.89
CA ALA A 35 -8.48 -0.72 -15.41
C ALA A 35 -8.87 -1.64 -16.57
N ASP A 36 -8.46 -2.90 -16.49
CA ASP A 36 -8.77 -3.97 -17.44
C ASP A 36 -10.27 -4.00 -17.76
N LYS A 37 -10.65 -4.24 -19.01
CA LYS A 37 -12.07 -4.29 -19.41
C LYS A 37 -12.57 -5.71 -19.67
N ARG A 38 -11.71 -6.72 -19.49
CA ARG A 38 -12.06 -8.13 -19.72
C ARG A 38 -12.76 -8.71 -18.49
N VAL A 39 -13.82 -9.47 -18.76
CA VAL A 39 -14.56 -10.24 -17.75
C VAL A 39 -14.22 -11.72 -17.93
N ALA A 40 -13.89 -12.41 -16.83
CA ALA A 40 -13.74 -13.87 -16.83
C ALA A 40 -14.20 -14.43 -15.48
N TYR A 41 -14.76 -15.64 -15.49
CA TYR A 41 -15.26 -16.33 -14.29
C TYR A 41 -16.27 -15.52 -13.45
N GLY A 42 -16.97 -14.55 -14.06
CA GLY A 42 -17.90 -13.66 -13.34
C GLY A 42 -17.22 -12.51 -12.58
N ILE A 43 -15.93 -12.27 -12.83
CA ILE A 43 -15.14 -11.20 -12.19
C ILE A 43 -14.85 -10.14 -13.26
N GLU A 44 -15.22 -8.88 -12.97
CA GLU A 44 -14.86 -7.71 -13.78
C GLU A 44 -13.37 -7.38 -13.63
N ASN A 45 -12.78 -6.74 -14.65
CA ASN A 45 -11.37 -6.33 -14.65
C ASN A 45 -10.42 -7.50 -14.30
N PHE A 46 -10.72 -8.70 -14.83
CA PHE A 46 -10.22 -9.96 -14.28
C PHE A 46 -8.70 -10.04 -14.17
N LEU A 47 -7.94 -9.56 -15.15
CA LEU A 47 -6.49 -9.67 -15.09
C LEU A 47 -5.87 -8.75 -14.03
N ASP A 48 -6.50 -7.61 -13.74
CA ASP A 48 -6.05 -6.75 -12.67
C ASP A 48 -6.33 -7.39 -11.30
N VAL A 49 -7.54 -7.93 -11.10
CA VAL A 49 -7.89 -8.62 -9.85
C VAL A 49 -7.00 -9.86 -9.65
N ALA A 50 -6.82 -10.67 -10.68
CA ALA A 50 -6.03 -11.90 -10.59
C ALA A 50 -4.54 -11.64 -10.33
N SER A 51 -3.97 -10.62 -10.96
CA SER A 51 -2.57 -10.23 -10.71
C SER A 51 -2.38 -9.62 -9.32
N ASN A 52 -3.36 -8.86 -8.82
CA ASN A 52 -3.33 -8.31 -7.46
C ASN A 52 -3.48 -9.36 -6.36
N LEU A 53 -4.21 -10.45 -6.62
CA LEU A 53 -4.27 -11.59 -5.72
C LEU A 53 -2.87 -12.20 -5.48
N ALA A 54 -1.98 -12.18 -6.49
CA ALA A 54 -0.61 -12.66 -6.32
C ALA A 54 0.15 -11.82 -5.27
N PHE A 55 -0.05 -10.50 -5.25
CA PHE A 55 0.51 -9.63 -4.21
C PHE A 55 -0.09 -9.92 -2.83
N THR A 56 -1.41 -10.11 -2.73
CA THR A 56 -2.07 -10.49 -1.47
C THR A 56 -1.49 -11.79 -0.91
N LEU A 57 -1.31 -12.80 -1.76
CA LEU A 57 -0.72 -14.08 -1.38
C LEU A 57 0.75 -13.95 -0.99
N ALA A 58 1.53 -13.13 -1.69
CA ALA A 58 2.92 -12.84 -1.34
C ALA A 58 3.02 -12.14 0.02
N GLY A 59 2.18 -11.14 0.28
CA GLY A 59 2.09 -10.46 1.58
C GLY A 59 1.70 -11.42 2.71
N LEU A 60 0.73 -12.32 2.46
CA LEU A 60 0.33 -13.35 3.43
C LEU A 60 1.48 -14.33 3.71
N ALA A 61 2.18 -14.78 2.67
CA ALA A 61 3.34 -15.65 2.82
C ALA A 61 4.44 -14.95 3.63
N GLY A 62 4.73 -13.68 3.33
CA GLY A 62 5.66 -12.84 4.10
C GLY A 62 5.25 -12.73 5.57
N LEU A 63 3.97 -12.47 5.86
CA LEU A 63 3.45 -12.38 7.21
C LEU A 63 3.63 -13.71 7.96
N VAL A 64 3.28 -14.83 7.33
CA VAL A 64 3.47 -16.17 7.90
C VAL A 64 4.95 -16.43 8.18
N LEU A 65 5.86 -16.08 7.25
CA LEU A 65 7.30 -16.25 7.45
C LEU A 65 7.81 -15.39 8.61
N VAL A 66 7.48 -14.10 8.66
CA VAL A 66 7.91 -13.19 9.73
C VAL A 66 7.34 -13.60 11.09
N LEU A 67 6.18 -14.24 11.12
CA LEU A 67 5.54 -14.70 12.36
C LEU A 67 6.01 -16.07 12.85
N ARG A 68 6.66 -16.87 12.00
CA ARG A 68 7.15 -18.21 12.37
C ARG A 68 8.28 -18.11 13.42
N PRO A 69 8.22 -18.88 14.52
CA PRO A 69 9.28 -18.90 15.53
C PRO A 69 10.66 -19.33 15.02
N ARG A 70 10.70 -20.07 13.91
CA ARG A 70 11.95 -20.58 13.31
C ARG A 70 12.62 -19.60 12.35
N THR A 71 12.01 -18.46 12.07
CA THR A 71 12.59 -17.44 11.19
C THR A 71 13.69 -16.72 11.93
N CYS A 72 14.92 -16.86 11.45
CA CYS A 72 16.09 -16.27 12.06
C CYS A 72 16.25 -14.82 11.60
N PHE A 73 16.43 -13.93 12.57
CA PHE A 73 16.86 -12.54 12.37
C PHE A 73 18.19 -12.36 13.12
N GLU A 74 19.09 -11.53 12.62
CA GLU A 74 20.35 -11.25 13.33
C GLU A 74 20.06 -10.48 14.62
N GLN A 75 19.08 -9.58 14.57
CA GLN A 75 18.55 -8.86 15.72
C GLN A 75 17.03 -9.00 15.82
N PRO A 76 16.45 -9.20 17.02
CA PRO A 76 15.00 -9.29 17.19
C PRO A 76 14.22 -8.09 16.63
N ALA A 77 14.85 -6.92 16.59
CA ALA A 77 14.26 -5.68 16.08
C ALA A 77 14.04 -5.69 14.55
N GLU A 78 14.82 -6.47 13.80
CA GLU A 78 14.69 -6.58 12.33
C GLU A 78 13.33 -7.14 11.92
N ARG A 79 12.67 -7.89 12.81
CA ARG A 79 11.33 -8.44 12.55
C ARG A 79 10.30 -7.36 12.23
N TRP A 80 10.43 -6.17 12.82
CA TRP A 80 9.45 -5.08 12.68
C TRP A 80 9.33 -4.54 11.25
N PRO A 81 10.41 -4.10 10.56
CA PRO A 81 10.31 -3.62 9.19
C PRO A 81 9.75 -4.69 8.24
N TYR A 82 10.17 -5.97 8.37
CA TYR A 82 9.59 -7.05 7.56
C TYR A 82 8.12 -7.30 7.85
N LEU A 83 7.68 -7.16 9.11
CA LEU A 83 6.28 -7.28 9.48
C LEU A 83 5.45 -6.16 8.84
N VAL A 84 5.92 -4.92 8.94
CA VAL A 84 5.27 -3.74 8.36
C VAL A 84 5.22 -3.85 6.84
N PHE A 85 6.32 -4.26 6.19
CA PHE A 85 6.36 -4.50 4.75
C PHE A 85 5.38 -5.60 4.32
N ALA A 86 5.35 -6.74 5.02
CA ALA A 86 4.44 -7.84 4.67
C ALA A 86 2.96 -7.44 4.81
N ILE A 87 2.62 -6.69 5.85
CA ILE A 87 1.28 -6.11 6.02
C ILE A 87 0.99 -5.11 4.91
N GLY A 88 1.95 -4.24 4.57
CA GLY A 88 1.84 -3.29 3.47
C GLY A 88 1.52 -3.97 2.16
N VAL A 89 2.30 -4.99 1.77
CA VAL A 89 2.10 -5.75 0.52
C VAL A 89 0.76 -6.48 0.51
N LEU A 90 0.37 -7.10 1.63
CA LEU A 90 -0.91 -7.78 1.77
C LEU A 90 -2.08 -6.82 1.55
N LEU A 91 -2.02 -5.65 2.20
CA LEU A 91 -3.04 -4.61 2.08
C LEU A 91 -3.01 -3.94 0.69
N THR A 92 -1.84 -3.78 0.06
CA THR A 92 -1.72 -3.29 -1.33
C THR A 92 -2.47 -4.21 -2.27
N GLY A 93 -2.17 -5.52 -2.25
CA GLY A 93 -2.88 -6.46 -3.12
C GLY A 93 -4.38 -6.51 -2.85
N ALA A 94 -4.79 -6.48 -1.58
CA ALA A 94 -6.22 -6.50 -1.21
C ALA A 94 -6.95 -5.21 -1.61
N GLY A 95 -6.34 -4.05 -1.35
CA GLY A 95 -6.87 -2.74 -1.74
C GLY A 95 -6.96 -2.58 -3.26
N SER A 96 -5.96 -3.10 -3.98
CA SER A 96 -5.96 -3.09 -5.43
C SER A 96 -7.02 -4.03 -6.02
N CYS A 97 -7.20 -5.23 -5.45
CA CYS A 97 -8.34 -6.09 -5.80
C CYS A 97 -9.68 -5.35 -5.60
N TYR A 98 -9.85 -4.68 -4.47
CA TYR A 98 -11.08 -3.92 -4.18
C TYR A 98 -11.31 -2.79 -5.18
N TYR A 99 -10.26 -2.02 -5.50
CA TYR A 99 -10.30 -0.99 -6.54
C TYR A 99 -10.68 -1.54 -7.90
N HIS A 100 -10.08 -2.65 -8.34
CA HIS A 100 -10.35 -3.20 -9.66
C HIS A 100 -11.71 -3.90 -9.76
N LEU A 101 -12.29 -4.36 -8.64
CA LEU A 101 -13.67 -4.85 -8.63
C LEU A 101 -14.70 -3.72 -8.76
N GLU A 102 -14.39 -2.52 -8.27
CA GLU A 102 -15.28 -1.35 -8.35
C GLU A 102 -14.46 -0.06 -8.52
N PRO A 103 -14.01 0.28 -9.74
CA PRO A 103 -13.10 1.41 -9.96
C PRO A 103 -13.77 2.76 -9.68
N ASN A 104 -13.38 3.41 -8.58
CA ASN A 104 -13.79 4.78 -8.24
C ASN A 104 -12.73 5.45 -7.33
N ASN A 105 -12.91 6.74 -7.02
CA ASN A 105 -11.95 7.50 -6.21
C ASN A 105 -11.83 6.98 -4.77
N GLU A 106 -12.90 6.44 -4.19
CA GLU A 106 -12.90 5.93 -2.82
C GLU A 106 -12.17 4.59 -2.74
N THR A 107 -12.40 3.69 -3.69
CA THR A 107 -11.70 2.41 -3.76
C THR A 107 -10.23 2.60 -4.16
N LEU A 108 -9.92 3.60 -5.01
CA LEU A 108 -8.54 3.97 -5.36
C LEU A 108 -7.74 4.51 -4.16
N PHE A 109 -8.40 5.17 -3.21
CA PHE A 109 -7.75 5.57 -1.96
C PHE A 109 -7.20 4.35 -1.20
N TRP A 110 -7.99 3.27 -1.13
CA TRP A 110 -7.60 2.03 -0.47
C TRP A 110 -6.57 1.21 -1.24
N ASP A 111 -6.46 1.38 -2.56
CA ASP A 111 -5.36 0.84 -3.36
C ASP A 111 -4.03 1.58 -3.07
N ARG A 112 -4.07 2.91 -3.01
CA ARG A 112 -2.86 3.74 -2.85
C ARG A 112 -2.33 3.84 -1.43
N LEU A 113 -3.22 3.90 -0.44
CA LEU A 113 -2.81 4.09 0.95
C LEU A 113 -1.81 3.00 1.41
N PRO A 114 -2.05 1.70 1.19
CA PRO A 114 -1.13 0.66 1.62
C PRO A 114 0.20 0.64 0.85
N MET A 115 0.22 1.06 -0.43
CA MET A 115 1.48 1.18 -1.19
C MET A 115 2.48 2.09 -0.48
N THR A 116 2.01 3.15 0.18
CA THR A 116 2.89 4.05 0.95
C THR A 116 3.59 3.35 2.10
N ILE A 117 2.94 2.38 2.74
CA ILE A 117 3.53 1.59 3.83
C ILE A 117 4.68 0.74 3.26
N SER A 118 4.42 0.03 2.16
CA SER A 118 5.39 -0.84 1.50
C SER A 118 6.62 -0.10 0.97
N PHE A 119 6.46 1.15 0.51
CA PHE A 119 7.58 1.96 0.01
C PHE A 119 8.40 2.63 1.12
N MET A 120 7.88 2.71 2.34
CA MET A 120 8.51 3.39 3.48
C MET A 120 9.02 2.45 4.57
N SER A 121 8.75 1.16 4.47
CA SER A 121 9.13 0.10 5.43
C SER A 121 10.56 -0.39 5.28
#